data_AF-A0A7S1T974-F1
#
_entry.id   AF-A0A7S1T974-F1
#
_cell.length_a   1.000
_cell.length_b   1.000
_cell.length_c   1.000
_cell.angle_alpha   90.00
_cell.angle_beta   90.00
_cell.angle_gamma   90.00
#
_symmetry.space_group_name_H-M   'P 1'
#
loop_
_entity.id
_entity.type
_entity.pdbx_description
1 polymer ?
#
loop_
_entity_poly.entity_id
_entity_poly.type
_entity_poly.pdbx_seq_one_letter_code
_entity_poly.pdbx_strand_id
1 'polypeptide(L)'
;RGFEGEWCHIAPDCASGVPSKSGCCPSALVAADGTCAPSGAVIDRYGEACASGTLDVCGVCNGQADAVDVFGQCCEGELDAAGVCCNADNIDECGVCGGASNTCALTGQISVAAASYTELDVLMQADFKLSLSEGLDRFGVTPDLLSVTSVTLTPGEDTAEVELVVSPPTQPGIAGGLTIKGFEDALDSDESPASAVVLSIRGVERAGVCGNGVCEVGEQRVGDVPGACPSDCPISFNACPTTDGSIATCSGHGLCTPMNGVCDCFP
;
A
#
# COMPACT_ATOMS: atom_id res chain seq x y z
N ARG A 1 12.30 -25.68 -24.15
CA ARG A 1 12.67 -25.92 -22.74
C ARG A 1 12.99 -24.55 -22.24
N GLY A 2 12.15 -24.04 -21.34
CA GLY A 2 12.25 -22.69 -20.81
C GLY A 2 13.25 -22.58 -19.69
N PHE A 3 13.16 -21.48 -18.96
CA PHE A 3 13.92 -21.29 -17.73
C PHE A 3 13.41 -22.22 -16.64
N GLU A 4 14.32 -22.74 -15.83
CA GLU A 4 14.02 -23.63 -14.72
C GLU A 4 14.68 -23.13 -13.42
N GLY A 5 14.42 -23.84 -12.32
CA GLY A 5 14.93 -23.52 -10.99
C GLY A 5 14.03 -22.59 -10.19
N GLU A 6 14.30 -22.50 -8.88
CA GLU A 6 13.48 -21.77 -7.91
C GLU A 6 13.25 -20.29 -8.27
N TRP A 7 14.21 -19.70 -9.01
CA TRP A 7 14.21 -18.27 -9.37
C TRP A 7 14.18 -18.05 -10.89
N CYS A 8 13.86 -19.09 -11.67
CA CYS A 8 13.86 -19.04 -13.15
C CYS A 8 15.21 -18.64 -13.76
N HIS A 9 16.31 -19.03 -13.12
CA HIS A 9 17.66 -18.62 -13.49
C HIS A 9 18.46 -19.70 -14.24
N ILE A 10 17.98 -20.96 -14.23
CA ILE A 10 18.69 -22.07 -14.86
C ILE A 10 18.30 -22.12 -16.34
N ALA A 11 19.26 -21.76 -17.20
CA ALA A 11 19.13 -21.91 -18.64
C ALA A 11 19.30 -23.38 -19.06
N PRO A 12 18.62 -23.87 -20.12
CA PRO A 12 18.82 -25.24 -20.59
C PRO A 12 20.19 -25.42 -21.28
N ASP A 13 20.74 -26.64 -21.25
CA ASP A 13 22.06 -27.02 -21.79
C ASP A 13 22.32 -26.53 -23.23
N CYS A 14 22.96 -25.36 -23.34
CA CYS A 14 23.58 -24.84 -24.55
C CYS A 14 24.77 -23.96 -24.12
N ALA A 15 25.98 -24.30 -24.58
CA ALA A 15 27.23 -23.61 -24.17
C ALA A 15 27.27 -22.10 -24.52
N SER A 16 26.35 -21.62 -25.36
CA SER A 16 26.28 -20.24 -25.82
C SER A 16 24.84 -19.72 -26.00
N GLY A 17 23.84 -20.30 -25.32
CA GLY A 17 22.45 -19.85 -25.50
C GLY A 17 21.40 -20.80 -24.94
N VAL A 18 20.19 -20.77 -25.51
CA VAL A 18 19.06 -21.63 -25.13
C VAL A 18 18.71 -22.56 -26.31
N PRO A 19 18.44 -23.85 -26.10
CA PRO A 19 18.07 -24.79 -27.17
C PRO A 19 16.73 -24.44 -27.84
N SER A 20 16.73 -24.39 -29.17
CA SER A 20 15.57 -24.16 -30.03
C SER A 20 15.36 -25.30 -31.03
N LYS A 21 14.27 -25.27 -31.80
CA LYS A 21 14.04 -26.19 -32.94
C LYS A 21 15.14 -26.10 -34.00
N SER A 22 15.85 -24.97 -34.07
CA SER A 22 16.89 -24.66 -35.05
C SER A 22 18.33 -24.75 -34.51
N GLY A 23 18.53 -25.17 -33.25
CA GLY A 23 19.85 -25.19 -32.58
C GLY A 23 19.92 -24.25 -31.38
N CYS A 24 21.11 -23.82 -30.95
CA CYS A 24 21.23 -22.86 -29.84
C CYS A 24 20.93 -21.43 -30.32
N CYS A 25 20.09 -20.69 -29.60
CA CYS A 25 19.80 -19.30 -29.93
C CYS A 25 20.89 -18.35 -29.43
N PRO A 26 21.52 -17.56 -30.31
CA PRO A 26 22.53 -16.57 -29.90
C PRO A 26 21.98 -15.47 -29.00
N SER A 27 20.67 -15.20 -29.07
CA SER A 27 19.95 -14.29 -28.17
C SER A 27 19.77 -14.85 -26.77
N ALA A 28 20.10 -16.13 -26.54
CA ALA A 28 19.78 -16.88 -25.33
C ALA A 28 18.27 -16.86 -24.97
N LEU A 29 17.40 -16.65 -25.96
CA LEU A 29 15.95 -16.61 -25.79
C LEU A 29 15.27 -17.42 -26.90
N VAL A 30 14.32 -18.26 -26.50
CA VAL A 30 13.54 -19.13 -27.38
C VAL A 30 12.07 -18.88 -27.09
N ALA A 31 11.30 -18.56 -28.14
CA ALA A 31 9.86 -18.43 -28.01
C ALA A 31 9.22 -19.83 -27.81
N ALA A 32 8.00 -19.88 -27.28
CA ALA A 32 7.25 -21.12 -27.03
C ALA A 32 7.03 -21.96 -28.31
N ASP A 33 7.00 -21.32 -29.48
CA ASP A 33 6.97 -22.01 -30.77
C ASP A 33 8.29 -22.71 -31.14
N GLY A 34 9.33 -22.55 -30.32
CA GLY A 34 10.65 -23.13 -30.45
C GLY A 34 11.59 -22.36 -31.40
N THR A 35 11.24 -21.13 -31.79
CA THR A 35 12.10 -20.25 -32.60
C THR A 35 12.99 -19.36 -31.74
N CYS A 36 14.11 -18.90 -32.30
CA CYS A 36 14.97 -17.94 -31.62
C CYS A 36 14.34 -16.55 -31.62
N ALA A 37 14.27 -15.93 -30.45
CA ALA A 37 13.89 -14.52 -30.37
C ALA A 37 14.98 -13.64 -31.00
N PRO A 38 14.60 -12.51 -31.64
CA PRO A 38 15.58 -11.58 -32.21
C PRO A 38 16.45 -10.95 -31.12
N SER A 39 17.63 -10.46 -31.51
CA SER A 39 18.54 -9.78 -30.57
C SER A 39 17.86 -8.57 -29.93
N GLY A 40 17.90 -8.48 -28.61
CA GLY A 40 17.27 -7.40 -27.84
C GLY A 40 15.77 -7.59 -27.57
N ALA A 41 15.16 -8.67 -28.05
CA ALA A 41 13.82 -9.05 -27.61
C ALA A 41 13.85 -9.63 -26.19
N VAL A 42 12.68 -9.68 -25.58
CA VAL A 42 12.39 -10.38 -24.33
C VAL A 42 11.30 -11.43 -24.60
N ILE A 43 11.18 -12.44 -23.75
CA ILE A 43 10.10 -13.44 -23.85
C ILE A 43 8.99 -13.02 -22.90
N ASP A 44 7.78 -12.87 -23.44
CA ASP A 44 6.61 -12.53 -22.66
C ASP A 44 6.05 -13.77 -21.92
N ARG A 45 5.05 -13.59 -21.07
CA ARG A 45 4.47 -14.64 -20.24
C ARG A 45 3.80 -15.77 -21.04
N TYR A 46 3.46 -15.53 -22.30
CA TYR A 46 2.88 -16.54 -23.21
C TYR A 46 3.96 -17.28 -23.99
N GLY A 47 5.23 -16.91 -23.79
CA GLY A 47 6.37 -17.43 -24.53
C GLY A 47 6.55 -16.76 -25.89
N GLU A 48 5.93 -15.62 -26.14
CA GLU A 48 6.11 -14.89 -27.40
C GLU A 48 7.32 -13.94 -27.33
N ALA A 49 8.03 -13.81 -28.44
CA ALA A 49 9.16 -12.90 -28.53
C ALA A 49 8.69 -11.45 -28.69
N CYS A 50 8.88 -10.66 -27.64
CA CYS A 50 8.55 -9.25 -27.62
C CYS A 50 9.67 -8.40 -28.25
N ALA A 51 9.51 -8.07 -29.52
CA ALA A 51 10.53 -7.35 -30.30
C ALA A 51 10.82 -5.92 -29.79
N SER A 52 9.88 -5.29 -29.07
CA SER A 52 10.12 -3.99 -28.43
C SER A 52 11.06 -4.09 -27.23
N GLY A 53 11.33 -5.29 -26.73
CA GLY A 53 12.12 -5.52 -25.52
C GLY A 53 11.42 -5.08 -24.23
N THR A 54 10.14 -4.71 -24.30
CA THR A 54 9.40 -4.12 -23.17
C THR A 54 8.21 -4.99 -22.79
N LEU A 55 8.21 -5.47 -21.55
CA LEU A 55 7.08 -6.13 -20.91
C LEU A 55 6.44 -5.17 -19.91
N ASP A 56 5.15 -5.32 -19.69
CA ASP A 56 4.50 -4.75 -18.50
C ASP A 56 4.86 -5.57 -17.24
N VAL A 57 4.35 -5.16 -16.07
CA VAL A 57 4.62 -5.85 -14.80
C VAL A 57 4.14 -7.30 -14.78
N CYS A 58 3.24 -7.65 -15.69
CA CYS A 58 2.68 -8.97 -15.86
C CYS A 58 3.46 -9.84 -16.83
N GLY A 59 4.54 -9.31 -17.40
CA GLY A 59 5.29 -10.00 -18.43
C GLY A 59 4.58 -10.02 -19.77
N VAL A 60 3.59 -9.17 -20.04
CA VAL A 60 2.90 -9.09 -21.35
C VAL A 60 3.61 -8.09 -22.26
N CYS A 61 3.87 -8.48 -23.50
CA CYS A 61 4.55 -7.62 -24.47
C CYS A 61 3.75 -6.34 -24.77
N ASN A 62 4.33 -5.18 -24.44
CA ASN A 62 3.65 -3.87 -24.53
C ASN A 62 2.27 -3.87 -23.85
N GLY A 63 2.09 -4.65 -22.79
CA GLY A 63 0.87 -4.65 -22.00
C GLY A 63 0.70 -3.35 -21.21
N GLN A 64 -0.44 -3.23 -20.55
CA GLN A 64 -0.81 -2.02 -19.79
C GLN A 64 -0.89 -2.26 -18.28
N ALA A 65 -0.62 -3.49 -17.81
CA ALA A 65 -0.69 -3.79 -16.40
C ALA A 65 0.42 -3.04 -15.64
N ASP A 66 0.04 -2.43 -14.52
CA ASP A 66 0.91 -1.66 -13.63
C ASP A 66 1.03 -2.31 -12.24
N ALA A 67 0.17 -3.28 -11.91
CA ALA A 67 0.33 -4.15 -10.76
C ALA A 67 0.05 -5.65 -11.03
N VAL A 68 0.65 -6.50 -10.19
CA VAL A 68 0.31 -7.91 -10.01
C VAL A 68 -0.20 -8.07 -8.59
N ASP A 69 -1.42 -8.57 -8.42
CA ASP A 69 -1.98 -8.79 -7.10
C ASP A 69 -1.35 -9.96 -6.37
N VAL A 70 -1.73 -10.12 -5.10
CA VAL A 70 -1.25 -11.17 -4.22
C VAL A 70 -1.51 -12.58 -4.76
N PHE A 71 -2.51 -12.76 -5.63
CA PHE A 71 -2.84 -14.03 -6.28
C PHE A 71 -2.14 -14.23 -7.63
N GLY A 72 -1.30 -13.29 -8.08
CA GLY A 72 -0.65 -13.33 -9.39
C GLY A 72 -1.54 -12.83 -10.53
N GLN A 73 -2.69 -12.22 -10.23
CA GLN A 73 -3.56 -11.61 -11.23
C GLN A 73 -3.02 -10.26 -11.65
N CYS A 74 -3.16 -9.97 -12.94
CA CYS A 74 -2.79 -8.70 -13.54
C CYS A 74 -3.92 -7.69 -13.47
N CYS A 75 -3.62 -6.46 -13.13
CA CYS A 75 -4.55 -5.35 -13.23
C CYS A 75 -3.95 -4.14 -13.94
N GLU A 76 -4.84 -3.40 -14.58
CA GLU A 76 -4.64 -2.01 -14.98
C GLU A 76 -5.27 -1.16 -13.86
N GLY A 77 -4.51 -0.92 -12.78
CA GLY A 77 -4.99 -0.19 -11.61
C GLY A 77 -4.23 -0.47 -10.33
N GLU A 78 -4.68 0.20 -9.27
CA GLU A 78 -4.08 0.10 -7.95
C GLU A 78 -4.50 -1.20 -7.23
N LEU A 79 -3.63 -1.65 -6.31
CA LEU A 79 -3.93 -2.72 -5.37
C LEU A 79 -4.57 -2.13 -4.12
N ASP A 80 -5.59 -2.79 -3.60
CA ASP A 80 -6.13 -2.48 -2.29
C ASP A 80 -5.14 -2.85 -1.17
N ALA A 81 -5.49 -2.54 0.07
CA ALA A 81 -4.67 -2.82 1.24
C ALA A 81 -4.47 -4.33 1.48
N ALA A 82 -5.34 -5.19 0.95
CA ALA A 82 -5.13 -6.63 0.97
C ALA A 82 -4.15 -7.10 -0.13
N GLY A 83 -3.70 -6.19 -0.99
CA GLY A 83 -2.86 -6.45 -2.14
C GLY A 83 -3.63 -7.08 -3.30
N VAL A 84 -4.95 -6.85 -3.39
CA VAL A 84 -5.85 -7.39 -4.42
C VAL A 84 -6.14 -6.33 -5.48
N CYS A 85 -6.18 -6.74 -6.76
CA CYS A 85 -6.49 -5.85 -7.88
C CYS A 85 -7.87 -5.19 -7.73
N CYS A 86 -7.92 -3.85 -7.77
CA CYS A 86 -9.17 -3.11 -7.76
C CYS A 86 -9.55 -2.63 -9.18
N ASN A 87 -10.36 -3.43 -9.89
CA ASN A 87 -10.57 -3.28 -11.34
C ASN A 87 -11.73 -2.35 -11.77
N ALA A 88 -12.59 -1.89 -10.86
CA ALA A 88 -13.80 -1.15 -11.24
C ALA A 88 -14.26 -0.08 -10.23
N ASP A 89 -13.70 -0.10 -9.03
CA ASP A 89 -14.04 0.83 -7.96
C ASP A 89 -12.82 1.66 -7.60
N ASN A 90 -13.03 2.88 -7.09
CA ASN A 90 -11.92 3.60 -6.49
C ASN A 90 -11.53 2.90 -5.18
N ILE A 91 -10.23 2.88 -4.89
CA ILE A 91 -9.75 2.56 -3.56
C ILE A 91 -10.11 3.74 -2.65
N ASP A 92 -10.74 3.43 -1.52
CA ASP A 92 -11.09 4.46 -0.54
C ASP A 92 -9.84 4.90 0.26
N GLU A 93 -9.96 5.94 1.10
CA GLU A 93 -8.80 6.40 1.87
C GLU A 93 -8.29 5.36 2.90
N CYS A 94 -9.09 4.34 3.24
CA CYS A 94 -8.65 3.23 4.09
C CYS A 94 -7.87 2.17 3.29
N GLY A 95 -7.73 2.34 1.98
CA GLY A 95 -7.09 1.38 1.10
C GLY A 95 -8.02 0.25 0.67
N VAL A 96 -9.34 0.37 0.86
CA VAL A 96 -10.30 -0.71 0.57
C VAL A 96 -10.93 -0.51 -0.81
N CYS A 97 -10.86 -1.53 -1.67
CA CYS A 97 -11.51 -1.49 -2.98
C CYS A 97 -13.04 -1.41 -2.83
N GLY A 98 -13.66 -0.36 -3.41
CA GLY A 98 -15.11 -0.14 -3.27
C GLY A 98 -15.55 0.21 -1.84
N GLY A 99 -14.61 0.62 -1.00
CA GLY A 99 -14.85 1.02 0.38
C GLY A 99 -15.51 2.41 0.50
N ALA A 100 -15.80 2.79 1.74
CA ALA A 100 -16.53 4.02 2.08
C ALA A 100 -15.77 4.92 3.07
N SER A 101 -14.48 4.69 3.28
CA SER A 101 -13.55 5.52 4.05
C SER A 101 -13.84 5.62 5.54
N ASN A 102 -14.63 4.68 6.06
CA ASN A 102 -15.22 4.70 7.40
C ASN A 102 -14.86 3.48 8.25
N THR A 103 -13.94 2.63 7.78
CA THR A 103 -13.51 1.42 8.49
C THR A 103 -12.21 1.62 9.25
N CYS A 104 -11.39 2.59 8.83
CA CYS A 104 -10.07 2.88 9.39
C CYS A 104 -10.09 4.15 10.25
N ALA A 105 -9.09 4.25 11.13
CA ALA A 105 -8.85 5.45 11.90
C ALA A 105 -8.16 6.53 11.04
N LEU A 106 -8.24 7.76 11.52
CA LEU A 106 -7.45 8.88 11.01
C LEU A 106 -6.58 9.39 12.15
N THR A 107 -5.28 9.46 11.92
CA THR A 107 -4.29 9.97 12.87
C THR A 107 -3.80 11.34 12.41
N GLY A 108 -3.66 12.27 13.35
CA GLY A 108 -3.21 13.63 13.09
C GLY A 108 -2.12 14.01 14.07
N GLN A 109 -0.98 14.47 13.56
CA GLN A 109 0.11 15.02 14.35
C GLN A 109 0.09 16.54 14.20
N ILE A 110 -0.05 17.23 15.33
CA ILE A 110 -0.11 18.70 15.38
C ILE A 110 0.88 19.25 16.40
N SER A 111 1.36 20.45 16.13
CA SER A 111 2.13 21.25 17.09
C SER A 111 1.22 22.30 17.70
N VAL A 112 1.23 22.45 19.02
CA VAL A 112 0.40 23.41 19.76
C VAL A 112 1.22 24.24 20.73
N ALA A 113 0.73 25.45 21.04
CA ALA A 113 1.34 26.28 22.09
C ALA A 113 0.91 25.79 23.48
N ALA A 114 1.87 25.39 24.31
CA ALA A 114 1.65 25.03 25.71
C ALA A 114 2.95 25.12 26.52
N ALA A 115 2.92 25.80 27.67
CA ALA A 115 4.10 25.94 28.54
C ALA A 115 4.25 24.78 29.55
N SER A 116 3.22 23.94 29.72
CA SER A 116 3.26 22.80 30.64
C SER A 116 2.22 21.71 30.30
N TYR A 117 2.43 20.51 30.83
CA TYR A 117 1.48 19.40 30.67
C TYR A 117 0.11 19.73 31.29
N THR A 118 0.09 20.48 32.40
CA THR A 118 -1.16 20.88 33.06
C THR A 118 -1.97 21.83 32.20
N GLU A 119 -1.31 22.81 31.56
CA GLU A 119 -1.97 23.72 30.62
C GLU A 119 -2.52 22.97 29.42
N LEU A 120 -1.70 22.08 28.85
CA LEU A 120 -2.11 21.27 27.72
C LEU A 120 -3.28 20.34 28.04
N ASP A 121 -3.28 19.68 29.20
CA ASP A 121 -4.36 18.77 29.59
C ASP A 121 -5.70 19.52 29.68
N VAL A 122 -5.70 20.74 30.22
CA VAL A 122 -6.89 21.61 30.26
C VAL A 122 -7.33 22.01 28.86
N LEU A 123 -6.39 22.45 28.01
CA LEU A 123 -6.68 22.84 26.61
C LEU A 123 -7.25 21.68 25.80
N MET A 124 -6.64 20.49 25.92
CA MET A 124 -6.99 19.32 25.13
C MET A 124 -8.32 18.69 25.56
N GLN A 125 -8.57 18.57 26.87
CA GLN A 125 -9.76 17.88 27.37
C GLN A 125 -11.04 18.73 27.36
N ALA A 126 -10.95 20.04 27.61
CA ALA A 126 -12.15 20.86 27.77
C ALA A 126 -12.63 21.48 26.45
N ASP A 127 -11.73 22.13 25.70
CA ASP A 127 -12.14 23.01 24.61
C ASP A 127 -11.73 22.46 23.24
N PHE A 128 -10.52 21.91 23.10
CA PHE A 128 -10.02 21.43 21.82
C PHE A 128 -10.82 20.25 21.28
N LYS A 129 -10.98 19.20 22.09
CA LYS A 129 -11.67 17.96 21.67
C LYS A 129 -13.12 18.23 21.28
N LEU A 130 -13.82 19.06 22.05
CA LEU A 130 -15.20 19.46 21.74
C LEU A 130 -15.26 20.26 20.44
N SER A 131 -14.44 21.30 20.31
CA SER A 131 -14.44 22.17 19.14
C SER A 131 -14.07 21.43 17.86
N LEU A 132 -13.05 20.55 17.92
CA LEU A 132 -12.67 19.73 16.78
C LEU A 132 -13.80 18.76 16.40
N SER A 133 -14.45 18.14 17.37
CA SER A 133 -15.60 17.27 17.09
C SER A 133 -16.79 18.03 16.48
N GLU A 134 -17.03 19.29 16.87
CA GLU A 134 -18.07 20.12 16.25
C GLU A 134 -17.74 20.44 14.77
N GLY A 135 -16.48 20.75 14.46
CA GLY A 135 -16.02 20.94 13.08
C GLY A 135 -16.12 19.66 12.24
N LEU A 136 -16.03 18.50 12.88
CA LEU A 136 -16.10 17.18 12.25
C LEU A 136 -17.48 16.52 12.33
N ASP A 137 -18.47 17.14 12.98
CA ASP A 137 -19.83 16.59 13.15
C ASP A 137 -20.52 16.34 11.81
N ARG A 138 -20.23 17.18 10.80
CA ARG A 138 -20.69 16.97 9.41
C ARG A 138 -20.24 15.62 8.81
N PHE A 139 -19.19 15.01 9.35
CA PHE A 139 -18.68 13.69 8.99
C PHE A 139 -19.10 12.60 9.99
N GLY A 140 -19.96 12.94 10.96
CA GLY A 140 -20.43 12.02 12.00
C GLY A 140 -19.41 11.74 13.10
N VAL A 141 -18.36 12.57 13.23
CA VAL A 141 -17.36 12.41 14.29
C VAL A 141 -17.88 13.03 15.58
N THR A 142 -18.30 12.18 16.52
CA THR A 142 -18.65 12.60 17.87
C THR A 142 -17.41 12.72 18.77
N PRO A 143 -17.46 13.45 19.89
CA PRO A 143 -16.35 13.51 20.85
C PRO A 143 -15.84 12.14 21.28
N ASP A 144 -16.69 11.11 21.37
CA ASP A 144 -16.28 9.77 21.81
C ASP A 144 -15.38 9.05 20.79
N LEU A 145 -15.38 9.47 19.52
CA LEU A 145 -14.53 8.93 18.48
C LEU A 145 -13.16 9.62 18.41
N LEU A 146 -13.01 10.81 19.01
CA LEU A 146 -11.76 11.55 19.02
C LEU A 146 -10.97 11.25 20.30
N SER A 147 -9.68 10.95 20.16
CA SER A 147 -8.80 10.69 21.30
C SER A 147 -7.45 11.37 21.12
N VAL A 148 -6.81 11.73 22.23
CA VAL A 148 -5.44 12.21 22.26
C VAL A 148 -4.59 11.02 22.73
N THR A 149 -3.74 10.48 21.86
CA THR A 149 -2.98 9.25 22.14
C THR A 149 -1.60 9.53 22.70
N SER A 150 -0.95 10.58 22.21
CA SER A 150 0.36 10.97 22.68
C SER A 150 0.53 12.49 22.76
N VAL A 151 1.34 12.90 23.73
CA VAL A 151 1.72 14.28 23.96
C VAL A 151 3.20 14.29 24.29
N THR A 152 3.96 15.12 23.57
CA THR A 152 5.37 15.35 23.84
C THR A 152 5.64 16.83 23.95
N LEU A 153 6.03 17.31 25.15
CA LEU A 153 6.54 18.67 25.32
C LEU A 153 8.03 18.73 24.98
N THR A 154 8.42 19.76 24.24
CA THR A 154 9.84 20.04 23.98
C THR A 154 10.40 20.89 25.11
N PRO A 155 11.37 20.41 25.91
CA PRO A 155 11.90 21.18 27.03
C PRO A 155 12.53 22.50 26.59
N GLY A 156 12.08 23.60 27.18
CA GLY A 156 12.58 24.95 26.86
C GLY A 156 11.90 25.61 25.67
N GLU A 157 10.93 24.95 25.06
CA GLU A 157 10.00 25.55 24.11
C GLU A 157 8.59 25.57 24.73
N ASP A 158 7.81 26.61 24.44
CA ASP A 158 6.39 26.68 24.83
C ASP A 158 5.52 25.93 23.80
N THR A 159 5.98 24.73 23.39
CA THR A 159 5.39 23.92 22.32
C THR A 159 5.20 22.46 22.75
N ALA A 160 4.09 21.88 22.31
CA ALA A 160 3.80 20.45 22.44
C ALA A 160 3.51 19.85 21.07
N GLU A 161 4.02 18.65 20.82
CA GLU A 161 3.55 17.81 19.72
C GLU A 161 2.47 16.87 20.27
N VAL A 162 1.32 16.85 19.61
CA VAL A 162 0.13 16.11 20.02
C VAL A 162 -0.30 15.20 18.89
N GLU A 163 -0.59 13.96 19.23
CA GLU A 163 -1.18 12.98 18.32
C GLU A 163 -2.65 12.78 18.66
N LEU A 164 -3.47 12.96 17.65
CA LEU A 164 -4.91 12.81 17.68
C LEU A 164 -5.30 11.59 16.87
N VAL A 165 -6.27 10.83 17.35
CA VAL A 165 -6.84 9.70 16.64
C VAL A 165 -8.36 9.82 16.60
N VAL A 166 -8.91 9.83 15.40
CA VAL A 166 -10.34 9.67 15.14
C VAL A 166 -10.60 8.21 14.81
N SER A 167 -11.28 7.51 15.70
CA SER A 167 -11.69 6.12 15.48
C SER A 167 -12.84 6.04 14.47
N PRO A 168 -12.91 4.97 13.67
CA PRO A 168 -14.03 4.73 12.76
C PRO A 168 -15.34 4.58 13.54
N PRO A 169 -16.48 5.05 12.99
CA PRO A 169 -17.78 4.85 13.62
C PRO A 169 -18.14 3.36 13.66
N THR A 170 -18.59 2.87 14.81
CA THR A 170 -19.03 1.46 14.98
C THR A 170 -20.44 1.20 14.44
N GLN A 171 -21.19 2.25 14.11
CA GLN A 171 -22.58 2.15 13.65
C GLN A 171 -22.69 2.20 12.12
N PRO A 172 -23.30 1.18 11.47
CA PRO A 172 -23.55 1.20 10.04
C PRO A 172 -24.54 2.31 9.67
N GLY A 173 -24.20 3.12 8.66
CA GLY A 173 -25.08 4.16 8.11
C GLY A 173 -24.66 5.60 8.42
N ILE A 174 -23.66 5.82 9.27
CA ILE A 174 -22.92 7.08 9.25
C ILE A 174 -22.02 6.99 8.02
N ALA A 175 -22.33 7.80 7.00
CA ALA A 175 -21.47 7.94 5.83
C ALA A 175 -20.17 8.60 6.30
N GLY A 176 -19.20 7.78 6.70
CA GLY A 176 -17.89 8.23 7.14
C GLY A 176 -17.07 8.70 5.95
N GLY A 177 -17.47 9.83 5.38
CA GLY A 177 -16.72 10.57 4.37
C GLY A 177 -15.71 11.53 4.99
N LEU A 178 -15.24 11.25 6.21
CA LEU A 178 -14.14 12.03 6.78
C LEU A 178 -12.91 11.77 5.94
N THR A 179 -12.51 12.71 5.11
CA THR A 179 -11.26 12.62 4.34
C THR A 179 -10.10 13.24 5.12
N ILE A 180 -8.87 12.95 4.73
CA ILE A 180 -7.66 13.62 5.28
C ILE A 180 -7.83 15.14 5.20
N LYS A 181 -8.22 15.64 4.03
CA LYS A 181 -8.50 17.06 3.80
C LYS A 181 -9.62 17.58 4.71
N GLY A 182 -10.68 16.81 4.90
CA GLY A 182 -11.79 17.20 5.78
C GLY A 182 -11.35 17.36 7.24
N PHE A 183 -10.37 16.56 7.68
CA PHE A 183 -9.75 16.67 8.99
C PHE A 183 -8.78 17.84 9.09
N GLU A 184 -7.90 18.02 8.09
CA GLU A 184 -7.00 19.18 8.00
C GLU A 184 -7.77 20.51 8.00
N ASP A 185 -8.81 20.61 7.17
CA ASP A 185 -9.68 21.79 7.08
C ASP A 185 -10.39 22.07 8.44
N ALA A 186 -10.65 21.04 9.26
CA ALA A 186 -11.24 21.21 10.60
C ALA A 186 -10.20 21.70 11.62
N LEU A 187 -8.97 21.20 11.55
CA LEU A 187 -7.84 21.66 12.36
C LEU A 187 -7.43 23.11 12.05
N ASP A 188 -7.50 23.50 10.77
CA ASP A 188 -7.12 24.84 10.27
C ASP A 188 -8.28 25.84 10.33
N SER A 189 -9.46 25.45 10.85
CA SER A 189 -10.62 26.34 10.85
C SER A 189 -10.46 27.50 11.83
N ASP A 190 -10.38 28.73 11.32
CA ASP A 190 -10.32 29.98 12.10
C ASP A 190 -11.50 30.16 13.08
N GLU A 191 -12.62 29.45 12.85
CA GLU A 191 -13.80 29.49 13.72
C GLU A 191 -13.74 28.52 14.90
N SER A 192 -12.75 27.63 14.95
CA SER A 192 -12.57 26.69 16.04
C SER A 192 -11.62 27.26 17.10
N PRO A 193 -11.97 27.22 18.40
CA PRO A 193 -11.00 27.43 19.49
C PRO A 193 -9.73 26.59 19.36
N ALA A 194 -9.79 25.47 18.61
CA ALA A 194 -8.64 24.65 18.28
C ALA A 194 -7.58 25.39 17.44
N SER A 195 -7.96 26.19 16.45
CA SER A 195 -7.00 26.88 15.56
C SER A 195 -6.22 27.98 16.28
N ALA A 196 -6.76 28.54 17.36
CA ALA A 196 -6.05 29.48 18.21
C ALA A 196 -4.86 28.84 18.96
N VAL A 197 -4.83 27.51 19.05
CA VAL A 197 -3.85 26.73 19.81
C VAL A 197 -2.93 25.91 18.87
N VAL A 198 -3.43 25.48 17.71
CA VAL A 198 -2.65 24.77 16.69
C VAL A 198 -1.67 25.74 16.00
N LEU A 199 -0.39 25.47 16.17
CA LEU A 199 0.70 26.21 15.51
C LEU A 199 0.97 25.68 14.10
N SER A 200 0.91 24.36 13.92
CA SER A 200 1.09 23.71 12.61
C SER A 200 0.58 22.27 12.61
N ILE A 201 0.15 21.81 11.44
CA ILE A 201 -0.16 20.39 11.18
C ILE A 201 1.12 19.74 10.65
N ARG A 202 1.60 18.68 11.30
CA ARG A 202 2.81 17.94 10.90
C ARG A 202 2.51 16.85 9.88
N GLY A 203 1.38 16.19 10.05
CA GLY A 203 0.96 15.11 9.18
C GLY A 203 -0.42 14.61 9.58
N VAL A 204 -1.17 14.16 8.58
CA VAL A 204 -2.45 13.50 8.77
C VAL A 204 -2.46 12.27 7.87
N GLU A 205 -2.73 11.12 8.45
CA GLU A 205 -2.71 9.84 7.75
C GLU A 205 -3.84 8.93 8.20
N ARG A 206 -4.05 7.86 7.44
CA ARG A 206 -4.99 6.80 7.77
C ARG A 206 -4.25 5.68 8.47
N ALA A 207 -4.91 5.07 9.44
CA ALA A 207 -4.36 3.94 10.18
C ALA A 207 -5.42 2.84 10.28
N GLY A 208 -5.06 1.63 9.88
CA GLY A 208 -5.92 0.47 10.03
C GLY A 208 -6.29 0.17 11.49
N VAL A 209 -7.47 -0.42 11.68
CA VAL A 209 -8.00 -0.82 12.99
C VAL A 209 -8.14 -2.33 13.09
N CYS A 210 -7.14 -2.98 13.71
CA CYS A 210 -7.19 -4.42 13.93
C CYS A 210 -8.47 -4.87 14.65
N GLY A 211 -9.08 -5.95 14.15
CA GLY A 211 -10.23 -6.64 14.72
C GLY A 211 -11.58 -6.19 14.16
N ASN A 212 -11.62 -5.32 13.15
CA ASN A 212 -12.85 -4.86 12.50
C ASN A 212 -13.30 -5.78 11.33
N GLY A 213 -12.48 -6.74 10.92
CA GLY A 213 -12.76 -7.69 9.84
C GLY A 213 -12.58 -7.12 8.42
N VAL A 214 -11.93 -5.96 8.28
CA VAL A 214 -11.66 -5.30 7.00
C VAL A 214 -10.17 -5.09 6.90
N CYS A 215 -9.53 -5.50 5.80
CA CYS A 215 -8.10 -5.31 5.62
C CYS A 215 -7.81 -3.88 5.14
N GLU A 216 -7.11 -3.11 5.97
CA GLU A 216 -6.88 -1.67 5.74
C GLU A 216 -5.41 -1.31 5.59
N VAL A 217 -5.15 -0.07 5.19
CA VAL A 217 -3.78 0.45 5.04
C VAL A 217 -2.98 0.25 6.32
N GLY A 218 -1.80 -0.35 6.18
CA GLY A 218 -0.89 -0.65 7.28
C GLY A 218 -1.16 -1.98 8.02
N GLU A 219 -2.26 -2.68 7.72
CA GLU A 219 -2.59 -3.94 8.40
C GLU A 219 -2.03 -5.19 7.69
N GLN A 220 -1.67 -5.06 6.41
CA GLN A 220 -1.13 -6.17 5.63
C GLN A 220 0.20 -6.65 6.20
N ARG A 221 0.36 -7.97 6.27
CA ARG A 221 1.64 -8.60 6.62
C ARG A 221 2.61 -8.53 5.45
N VAL A 222 3.53 -7.57 5.51
CA VAL A 222 4.72 -7.53 4.66
C VAL A 222 5.93 -7.89 5.53
N GLY A 223 6.30 -9.18 5.56
CA GLY A 223 7.36 -9.67 6.45
C GLY A 223 7.01 -9.58 7.95
N ASP A 224 8.02 -9.33 8.80
CA ASP A 224 7.89 -9.24 10.27
C ASP A 224 7.60 -7.80 10.76
N VAL A 225 6.93 -6.97 9.95
CA VAL A 225 6.70 -5.56 10.28
C VAL A 225 5.64 -5.42 11.40
N PRO A 226 5.90 -4.64 12.46
CA PRO A 226 4.90 -4.31 13.49
C PRO A 226 3.68 -3.60 12.89
N GLY A 227 2.47 -3.89 13.39
CA GLY A 227 1.22 -3.25 12.94
C GLY A 227 0.30 -4.15 12.11
N ALA A 228 0.77 -5.32 11.71
CA ALA A 228 -0.05 -6.20 10.88
C ALA A 228 -1.18 -6.89 11.65
N CYS A 229 -2.38 -6.93 11.05
CA CYS A 229 -3.60 -7.48 11.63
C CYS A 229 -4.03 -8.75 10.87
N PRO A 230 -3.45 -9.94 11.16
CA PRO A 230 -3.76 -11.17 10.41
C PRO A 230 -5.23 -11.63 10.48
N SER A 231 -5.98 -11.16 11.48
CA SER A 231 -7.42 -11.46 11.58
C SER A 231 -8.22 -10.74 10.50
N ASP A 232 -7.79 -9.54 10.11
CA ASP A 232 -8.47 -8.68 9.14
C ASP A 232 -7.84 -8.81 7.74
N CYS A 233 -6.51 -8.96 7.70
CA CYS A 233 -5.70 -9.26 6.51
C CYS A 233 -5.13 -10.69 6.57
N PRO A 234 -5.92 -11.74 6.29
CA PRO A 234 -5.45 -13.13 6.37
C PRO A 234 -4.45 -13.48 5.26
N ILE A 235 -4.37 -12.67 4.21
CA ILE A 235 -3.45 -12.89 3.09
C ILE A 235 -2.08 -12.31 3.44
N SER A 236 -1.06 -13.17 3.45
CA SER A 236 0.32 -12.77 3.65
C SER A 236 0.99 -12.40 2.32
N PHE A 237 1.78 -11.33 2.31
CA PHE A 237 2.65 -11.00 1.21
C PHE A 237 4.05 -11.58 1.46
N ASN A 238 4.48 -12.49 0.59
CA ASN A 238 5.83 -13.03 0.58
C ASN A 238 6.64 -12.31 -0.51
N ALA A 239 7.81 -11.83 -0.13
CA ALA A 239 8.73 -11.23 -1.09
C ALA A 239 9.10 -12.25 -2.17
N CYS A 240 8.99 -11.83 -3.42
CA CYS A 240 9.33 -12.67 -4.55
C CYS A 240 10.84 -12.86 -4.65
N PRO A 241 11.33 -14.08 -4.93
CA PRO A 241 12.74 -14.32 -4.98
C PRO A 241 13.38 -13.67 -6.21
N THR A 242 14.63 -13.27 -6.04
CA THR A 242 15.49 -12.72 -7.08
C THR A 242 16.89 -13.31 -6.91
N THR A 243 17.56 -13.68 -8.01
CA THR A 243 19.00 -14.01 -7.93
C THR A 243 19.83 -12.81 -7.49
N ASP A 244 20.96 -13.07 -6.83
CA ASP A 244 21.96 -12.05 -6.49
C ASP A 244 22.33 -11.20 -7.72
N GLY A 245 22.15 -9.88 -7.60
CA GLY A 245 22.44 -8.91 -8.66
C GLY A 245 21.28 -8.63 -9.62
N SER A 246 20.15 -9.34 -9.51
CA SER A 246 18.91 -8.98 -10.20
C SER A 246 18.00 -8.16 -9.29
N ILE A 247 17.46 -7.06 -9.81
CA ILE A 247 16.34 -6.33 -9.20
C ILE A 247 14.99 -6.79 -9.77
N ALA A 248 15.01 -7.60 -10.84
CA ALA A 248 13.81 -8.14 -11.45
C ALA A 248 13.33 -9.38 -10.69
N THR A 249 12.06 -9.35 -10.28
CA THR A 249 11.29 -10.47 -9.74
C THR A 249 11.47 -11.73 -10.60
N CYS A 250 11.69 -12.89 -9.97
CA CYS A 250 11.92 -14.15 -10.68
C CYS A 250 13.05 -14.07 -11.72
N SER A 251 14.07 -13.26 -11.40
CA SER A 251 15.21 -12.95 -12.27
C SER A 251 14.82 -12.45 -13.67
N GLY A 252 13.61 -11.90 -13.83
CA GLY A 252 13.08 -11.42 -15.12
C GLY A 252 12.62 -12.53 -16.07
N HIS A 253 12.50 -13.76 -15.57
CA HIS A 253 12.19 -14.95 -16.37
C HIS A 253 10.98 -15.72 -15.83
N GLY A 254 10.12 -15.07 -15.06
CA GLY A 254 8.90 -15.66 -14.54
C GLY A 254 7.96 -14.63 -13.92
N LEU A 255 6.75 -15.08 -13.62
CA LEU A 255 5.76 -14.32 -12.87
C LEU A 255 5.78 -14.81 -11.41
N CYS A 256 5.87 -13.89 -10.47
CA CYS A 256 5.75 -14.25 -9.06
C CYS A 256 4.29 -14.26 -8.62
N THR A 257 3.93 -15.22 -7.77
CA THR A 257 2.70 -15.18 -6.96
C THR A 257 3.06 -14.70 -5.55
N PRO A 258 2.80 -13.44 -5.18
CA PRO A 258 3.25 -12.91 -3.89
C PRO A 258 2.64 -13.62 -2.68
N MET A 259 1.47 -14.24 -2.79
CA MET A 259 0.86 -15.01 -1.69
C MET A 259 1.78 -16.12 -1.16
N ASN A 260 2.59 -16.74 -2.02
CA ASN A 260 3.48 -17.84 -1.64
C ASN A 260 4.96 -17.58 -1.99
N GLY A 261 5.27 -16.46 -2.66
CA GLY A 261 6.64 -16.12 -3.08
C GLY A 261 7.20 -17.09 -4.13
N VAL A 262 6.35 -17.80 -4.88
CA VAL A 262 6.78 -18.78 -5.88
C VAL A 262 6.78 -18.14 -7.27
N CYS A 263 7.83 -18.44 -8.04
CA CYS A 263 7.96 -18.04 -9.43
C CYS A 263 7.37 -19.09 -10.38
N ASP A 264 6.51 -18.64 -11.30
CA ASP A 264 6.07 -19.39 -12.47
C ASP A 264 6.95 -18.99 -13.66
N CYS A 265 7.91 -19.86 -14.01
CA CYS A 265 8.92 -19.54 -15.01
C CYS A 265 8.36 -19.54 -16.43
N PHE A 266 8.81 -18.56 -17.22
CA PHE A 266 8.43 -18.48 -18.63
C PHE A 266 9.00 -19.67 -19.43
N PRO A 267 8.24 -20.15 -20.44
CA PRO A 267 8.52 -21.39 -21.18
C PRO A 267 9.72 -21.37 -22.13
#